data_AF-A0A8J3B090-F1
#
_entry.id   AF-A0A8J3B090-F1
#
_cell.length_a   1.000
_cell.length_b   1.000
_cell.length_c   1.000
_cell.angle_alpha   90.00
_cell.angle_beta   90.00
_cell.angle_gamma   90.00
#
_symmetry.space_group_name_H-M   'P 1'
#
loop_
_entity.id
_entity.type
_entity.pdbx_description
1 polymer ?
#
loop_
_entity_poly.entity_id
_entity_poly.type
_entity_poly.pdbx_seq_one_letter_code
_entity_poly.pdbx_strand_id
1 'polypeptide(L)'
;MSNVVGHHATRVLAALIAALPVWALLPVEPRPTAAPALAVLLPVAAGLGWAILRHQRRLCERCVRAMPLDASAVAARYGRRFRVAHLFERRLVAVGYLAAVLVCSLLYASPVGRVAWAVAVLSLVYLLFVQLTHQRLQPWCPHCRHGGVAEVTPTAPTPILTNA
;
A
#
# COMPACT_ATOMS: atom_id res chain seq x y z
N MET A 1 -3.57 -16.25 -16.17
CA MET A 1 -2.81 -15.01 -16.48
C MET A 1 -2.95 -13.88 -15.43
N SER A 2 -3.96 -13.91 -14.54
CA SER A 2 -4.20 -12.84 -13.53
C SER A 2 -3.18 -12.76 -12.37
N ASN A 3 -2.42 -13.82 -12.10
CA ASN A 3 -1.53 -13.87 -10.93
C ASN A 3 -0.22 -13.09 -11.11
N VAL A 4 0.29 -12.97 -12.35
CA VAL A 4 1.54 -12.25 -12.64
C VAL A 4 1.30 -10.73 -12.59
N VAL A 5 0.20 -10.26 -13.19
CA VAL A 5 -0.14 -8.84 -13.26
C VAL A 5 -0.29 -8.26 -11.86
N GLY A 6 -0.99 -8.93 -10.94
CA GLY A 6 -1.19 -8.45 -9.56
C GLY A 6 0.10 -8.30 -8.76
N HIS A 7 1.08 -9.20 -8.95
CA HIS A 7 2.36 -9.14 -8.25
C HIS A 7 3.20 -7.92 -8.66
N HIS A 8 3.19 -7.59 -9.96
CA HIS A 8 3.92 -6.44 -10.49
C HIS A 8 3.12 -5.13 -10.42
N ALA A 9 1.79 -5.19 -10.31
CA ALA A 9 0.91 -4.03 -10.35
C ALA A 9 1.30 -2.95 -9.34
N THR A 10 1.68 -3.32 -8.11
CA THR A 10 2.11 -2.31 -7.13
C THR A 10 3.44 -1.65 -7.49
N ARG A 11 4.40 -2.40 -8.05
CA ARG A 11 5.68 -1.82 -8.50
C ARG A 11 5.46 -0.90 -9.70
N VAL A 12 4.62 -1.30 -10.63
CA VAL A 12 4.26 -0.50 -11.81
C VAL A 12 3.53 0.77 -11.37
N LEU A 13 2.56 0.66 -10.46
CA LEU A 13 1.83 1.82 -9.93
C LEU A 13 2.77 2.77 -9.15
N ALA A 14 3.64 2.23 -8.31
CA ALA A 14 4.64 3.01 -7.59
C ALA A 14 5.60 3.75 -8.54
N ALA A 15 6.08 3.06 -9.58
CA ALA A 15 6.94 3.66 -10.61
C ALA A 15 6.22 4.76 -11.39
N LEU A 16 4.95 4.54 -11.76
CA LEU A 16 4.13 5.53 -12.45
C LEU A 16 3.90 6.77 -11.58
N ILE A 17 3.58 6.60 -10.30
CA ILE A 17 3.42 7.71 -9.36
C ILE A 17 4.76 8.45 -9.15
N ALA A 18 5.89 7.73 -9.03
CA ALA A 18 7.21 8.31 -8.85
C ALA A 18 7.76 9.01 -10.11
N ALA A 19 7.32 8.61 -11.30
CA ALA A 19 7.71 9.25 -12.55
C ALA A 19 7.08 10.64 -12.71
N LEU A 20 5.90 10.89 -12.13
CA LEU A 20 5.21 12.18 -12.18
C LEU A 20 6.03 13.36 -11.63
N PRO A 21 6.60 13.30 -10.40
CA PRO A 21 7.43 14.38 -9.88
C PRO A 21 8.73 14.56 -10.68
N VAL A 22 9.34 13.47 -11.17
CA VAL A 22 10.52 13.57 -12.05
C VAL A 22 10.17 14.34 -13.31
N TRP A 23 9.09 13.95 -13.99
CA TRP A 23 8.61 14.63 -15.20
C TRP A 23 8.22 16.10 -14.94
N ALA A 24 7.56 16.38 -13.82
CA ALA A 24 7.17 17.73 -13.42
C ALA A 24 8.35 18.69 -13.18
N LEU A 25 9.45 18.17 -12.64
CA LEU A 25 10.65 18.93 -12.31
C LEU A 25 11.62 19.09 -13.48
N LEU A 26 11.52 18.24 -14.51
CA LEU A 26 12.36 18.37 -15.70
C LEU A 26 11.96 19.59 -16.55
N PRO A 27 12.93 20.41 -16.99
CA PRO A 27 12.69 21.57 -17.85
C PRO A 27 12.56 21.14 -19.32
N VAL A 28 11.53 20.36 -19.65
CA VAL A 28 11.23 19.95 -21.03
C VAL A 28 10.18 20.88 -21.60
N GLU A 29 10.54 21.64 -22.63
CA GLU A 29 9.63 22.43 -23.48
C GLU A 29 9.72 21.91 -24.93
N PRO A 30 8.61 21.80 -25.69
CA PRO A 30 7.24 22.07 -25.28
C PRO A 30 6.62 20.93 -24.46
N ARG A 31 5.90 21.26 -23.38
CA ARG A 31 5.13 20.26 -22.63
C ARG A 31 3.87 19.86 -23.41
N PRO A 32 3.63 18.57 -23.68
CA PRO A 32 2.36 18.13 -24.26
C PRO A 32 1.21 18.56 -23.34
N THR A 33 0.05 18.86 -23.92
CA THR A 33 -1.14 19.23 -23.15
C THR A 33 -1.43 18.15 -22.10
N ALA A 34 -1.74 18.57 -20.87
CA ALA A 34 -1.95 17.63 -19.77
C ALA A 34 -3.16 16.71 -20.00
N ALA A 35 -4.12 17.13 -20.83
CA ALA A 35 -5.38 16.42 -21.08
C ALA A 35 -5.22 14.99 -21.66
N PRO A 36 -4.53 14.76 -22.79
CA PRO A 36 -4.32 13.41 -23.31
C PRO A 36 -3.53 12.52 -22.35
N ALA A 37 -2.52 13.06 -21.67
CA ALA A 37 -1.75 12.32 -20.68
C ALA A 37 -2.64 11.88 -19.50
N LEU A 38 -3.48 12.78 -18.98
CA LEU A 38 -4.41 12.46 -17.89
C LEU A 38 -5.45 11.42 -18.32
N ALA A 39 -5.97 11.52 -19.54
CA ALA A 39 -6.95 10.59 -20.11
C ALA A 39 -6.42 9.15 -20.20
N VAL A 40 -5.10 8.96 -20.36
CA VAL A 40 -4.46 7.62 -20.36
C VAL A 40 -4.02 7.20 -18.96
N LEU A 41 -3.44 8.12 -18.18
CA LEU A 41 -2.88 7.79 -16.86
C LEU A 41 -3.96 7.39 -15.83
N LEU A 42 -5.12 8.05 -15.84
CA LEU A 42 -6.23 7.73 -14.94
C LEU A 42 -6.76 6.30 -15.11
N PRO A 43 -7.17 5.84 -16.31
CA PRO A 43 -7.65 4.48 -16.48
C PRO A 43 -6.55 3.43 -16.24
N VAL A 44 -5.29 3.72 -16.58
CA VAL A 44 -4.17 2.82 -16.26
C VAL A 44 -3.99 2.68 -14.75
N ALA A 45 -3.97 3.80 -14.00
CA ALA A 45 -3.87 3.78 -12.55
C ALA A 45 -5.07 3.08 -11.88
N ALA A 46 -6.28 3.32 -12.38
CA ALA A 46 -7.50 2.65 -11.91
C ALA A 46 -7.45 1.14 -12.19
N GLY A 47 -7.00 0.73 -13.37
CA GLY A 47 -6.82 -0.68 -13.74
C GLY A 47 -5.77 -1.38 -12.88
N LEU A 48 -4.65 -0.73 -12.59
CA LEU A 48 -3.61 -1.22 -11.67
C LEU A 48 -4.15 -1.33 -10.24
N GLY A 49 -4.87 -0.31 -9.75
CA GLY A 49 -5.52 -0.34 -8.44
C GLY A 49 -6.52 -1.49 -8.32
N TRP A 50 -7.35 -1.70 -9.33
CA TRP A 50 -8.29 -2.83 -9.39
C TRP A 50 -7.55 -4.18 -9.40
N ALA A 51 -6.47 -4.30 -10.18
CA ALA A 51 -5.65 -5.50 -10.20
C ALA A 51 -5.03 -5.80 -8.83
N ILE A 52 -4.57 -4.78 -8.10
CA ILE A 52 -4.05 -4.91 -6.73
C ILE A 52 -5.15 -5.41 -5.79
N LEU A 53 -6.34 -4.80 -5.80
CA LEU A 53 -7.46 -5.20 -4.96
C LEU A 53 -7.91 -6.65 -5.24
N ARG A 54 -7.98 -7.03 -6.51
CA ARG A 54 -8.33 -8.41 -6.92
C ARG A 54 -7.26 -9.41 -6.52
N HIS A 55 -5.99 -9.02 -6.59
CA HIS A 55 -4.85 -9.85 -6.18
C HIS A 55 -4.80 -10.06 -4.67
N GLN A 56 -5.03 -9.01 -3.87
CA GLN A 56 -5.00 -9.10 -2.41
C GLN A 56 -6.08 -10.03 -1.83
N ARG A 57 -7.18 -10.24 -2.56
CA ARG A 57 -8.23 -11.21 -2.19
C ARG A 57 -7.90 -12.66 -2.55
N ARG A 58 -6.75 -12.94 -3.16
CA ARG A 58 -6.35 -14.28 -3.61
C ARG A 58 -4.98 -14.64 -3.02
N LEU A 59 -4.84 -15.87 -2.54
CA LEU A 59 -3.51 -16.39 -2.20
C LEU A 59 -2.71 -16.56 -3.49
N CYS A 60 -1.56 -15.90 -3.59
CA CYS A 60 -0.62 -16.07 -4.68
C CYS A 60 0.61 -16.84 -4.17
N GLU A 61 0.91 -17.99 -4.78
CA GLU A 61 2.07 -18.82 -4.42
C GLU A 61 3.37 -18.04 -4.43
N ARG A 62 3.56 -17.14 -5.40
CA ARG A 62 4.77 -16.31 -5.49
C ARG A 62 4.90 -15.33 -4.32
N CYS A 63 3.78 -14.81 -3.84
CA CYS A 63 3.76 -13.92 -2.67
C CYS A 63 4.01 -14.70 -1.38
N VAL A 64 3.46 -15.91 -1.24
CA VAL A 64 3.70 -16.79 -0.09
C VAL A 64 5.15 -17.26 -0.05
N ARG A 65 5.71 -17.70 -1.18
CA ARG A 65 7.12 -18.10 -1.28
C ARG A 65 8.10 -16.96 -1.01
N ALA A 66 7.70 -15.71 -1.26
CA ALA A 66 8.50 -14.53 -0.96
C ALA A 66 8.37 -14.07 0.50
N MET A 67 7.53 -14.72 1.32
CA MET A 67 7.41 -14.41 2.73
C MET A 67 8.67 -14.88 3.47
N PRO A 68 9.28 -14.04 4.32
CA PRO A 68 10.43 -14.44 5.11
C PRO A 68 10.04 -15.58 6.06
N LEU A 69 10.92 -16.57 6.20
CA LEU A 69 10.76 -17.66 7.17
C LEU A 69 10.68 -17.13 8.61
N ASP A 70 11.41 -16.06 8.90
CA ASP A 70 11.38 -15.34 10.17
C ASP A 70 10.54 -14.05 10.06
N ALA A 71 9.25 -14.22 9.78
CA ALA A 71 8.32 -13.10 9.57
C ALA A 71 8.12 -12.25 10.84
N SER A 72 8.24 -12.83 12.03
CA SER A 72 8.13 -12.13 13.30
C SER A 72 9.31 -11.17 13.53
N ALA A 73 10.56 -11.61 13.29
CA ALA A 73 11.72 -10.72 13.40
C ALA A 73 11.70 -9.61 12.34
N VAL A 74 11.21 -9.92 11.13
CA VAL A 74 11.01 -8.90 10.09
C VAL A 74 9.94 -7.89 10.51
N ALA A 75 8.81 -8.33 11.07
CA ALA A 75 7.74 -7.46 11.55
C ALA A 75 8.23 -6.51 12.65
N ALA A 76 9.07 -6.98 13.58
CA ALA A 76 9.65 -6.15 14.63
C ALA A 76 10.40 -4.93 14.07
N ARG A 77 11.10 -5.08 12.94
CA ARG A 77 11.82 -3.98 12.26
C ARG A 77 10.89 -2.96 11.60
N TYR A 78 9.66 -3.33 11.27
CA TYR A 78 8.70 -2.49 10.56
C TYR A 78 7.66 -1.80 11.45
N GLY A 79 7.83 -1.79 12.77
CA GLY A 79 6.87 -1.21 13.72
C GLY A 79 6.47 0.25 13.43
N ARG A 80 7.37 1.07 12.85
CA ARG A 80 7.02 2.44 12.40
C ARG A 80 6.01 2.43 11.25
N ARG A 81 6.16 1.52 10.28
CA ARG A 81 5.23 1.40 9.14
C ARG A 81 3.85 0.96 9.61
N PHE A 82 3.78 0.02 10.55
CA PHE A 82 2.49 -0.40 11.12
C PHE A 82 1.77 0.75 11.84
N ARG A 83 2.50 1.58 12.59
CA ARG A 83 1.93 2.80 13.19
C ARG A 83 1.37 3.76 12.14
N VAL A 84 2.09 3.99 11.04
CA VAL A 84 1.59 4.84 9.95
C VAL A 84 0.35 4.24 9.31
N ALA A 85 0.32 2.92 9.06
CA ALA A 85 -0.84 2.24 8.48
C ALA A 85 -2.10 2.47 9.35
N HIS A 86 -2.01 2.23 10.66
CA HIS A 86 -3.10 2.43 11.60
C HIS A 86 -3.45 3.91 11.82
N LEU A 87 -2.47 4.82 11.75
CA LEU A 87 -2.74 6.25 11.81
C LEU A 87 -3.67 6.68 10.65
N PHE A 88 -3.44 6.12 9.46
CA PHE A 88 -4.27 6.37 8.28
C PHE A 88 -5.63 5.65 8.27
N GLU A 89 -5.89 4.72 9.18
CA GLU A 89 -7.25 4.19 9.40
C GLU A 89 -8.17 5.22 10.06
N ARG A 90 -7.60 6.23 10.74
CA ARG A 90 -8.37 7.35 11.29
C ARG A 90 -8.80 8.27 10.16
N ARG A 91 -10.12 8.36 9.92
CA ARG A 91 -10.71 9.19 8.85
C ARG A 91 -10.19 10.63 8.84
N LEU A 92 -10.04 11.25 10.01
CA LEU A 92 -9.54 12.64 10.11
C LEU A 92 -8.11 12.79 9.56
N VAL A 93 -7.23 11.82 9.82
CA VAL A 93 -5.86 11.84 9.29
C VAL A 93 -5.88 11.66 7.78
N ALA A 94 -6.64 10.68 7.29
CA ALA A 94 -6.74 10.44 5.85
C ALA A 94 -7.31 11.65 5.10
N VAL A 95 -8.37 12.28 5.62
CA VAL A 95 -8.97 13.49 5.06
C VAL A 95 -8.00 14.67 5.14
N GLY A 96 -7.33 14.87 6.28
CA GLY A 96 -6.31 15.91 6.44
C GLY A 96 -5.14 15.75 5.46
N TYR A 97 -4.69 14.51 5.23
CA TYR A 97 -3.68 14.20 4.23
C TYR A 97 -4.15 14.50 2.81
N LEU A 98 -5.37 14.09 2.44
CA LEU A 98 -5.94 14.40 1.13
C LEU A 98 -6.09 15.91 0.91
N ALA A 99 -6.51 16.65 1.95
CA ALA A 99 -6.56 18.10 1.92
C ALA A 99 -5.17 18.71 1.71
N ALA A 100 -4.13 18.20 2.39
CA ALA A 100 -2.75 18.67 2.20
C ALA A 100 -2.24 18.41 0.78
N VAL A 101 -2.53 17.23 0.20
CA VAL A 101 -2.20 16.92 -1.21
C VAL A 101 -2.91 17.89 -2.16
N LEU A 102 -4.19 18.19 -1.90
CA LEU A 102 -4.97 19.14 -2.69
C LEU A 102 -4.36 20.54 -2.62
N VAL A 103 -4.05 21.03 -1.41
CA VAL A 103 -3.40 22.35 -1.21
C VAL A 103 -2.06 22.41 -1.96
N CYS A 104 -1.22 21.38 -1.85
CA CYS A 104 0.04 21.34 -2.59
C CYS A 104 -0.17 21.37 -4.12
N SER A 105 -1.24 20.74 -4.60
CA SER A 105 -1.61 20.76 -6.03
C SER A 105 -2.06 22.16 -6.49
N LEU A 106 -2.78 22.90 -5.65
CA LEU A 106 -3.18 24.28 -5.95
C LEU A 106 -1.98 25.24 -5.98
N LEU A 107 -0.94 24.97 -5.19
CA LEU A 107 0.26 25.80 -5.12
C LEU A 107 1.30 25.47 -6.21
N TYR A 108 1.03 24.49 -7.08
CA TYR A 108 1.97 23.94 -8.07
C TYR A 108 2.55 24.98 -9.06
N ALA A 109 1.91 26.14 -9.25
CA ALA A 109 2.43 27.19 -10.13
C ALA A 109 3.78 27.78 -9.63
N SER A 110 4.00 27.78 -8.31
CA SER A 110 5.23 28.30 -7.70
C SER A 110 6.34 27.23 -7.65
N PRO A 111 7.64 27.60 -7.70
CA PRO A 111 8.74 26.62 -7.58
C PRO A 111 8.71 25.86 -6.25
N VAL A 112 8.42 26.56 -5.15
CA VAL A 112 8.26 25.96 -3.82
C VAL A 112 7.06 25.00 -3.81
N GLY A 113 5.95 25.39 -4.41
CA GLY A 113 4.77 24.54 -4.53
C GLY A 113 4.99 23.29 -5.39
N ARG A 114 5.82 23.35 -6.44
CA ARG A 114 6.22 22.16 -7.21
C ARG A 114 6.99 21.16 -6.36
N VAL A 115 7.90 21.63 -5.52
CA VAL A 115 8.64 20.77 -4.58
C VAL A 115 7.68 20.17 -3.54
N ALA A 116 6.81 20.98 -2.95
CA ALA A 116 5.81 20.51 -1.98
C ALA A 116 4.88 19.44 -2.60
N TRP A 117 4.40 19.68 -3.82
CA TRP A 117 3.61 18.73 -4.58
C TRP A 117 4.39 17.44 -4.87
N ALA A 118 5.65 17.54 -5.30
CA ALA A 118 6.48 16.36 -5.55
C ALA A 118 6.66 15.51 -4.28
N VAL A 119 6.90 16.14 -3.13
CA VAL A 119 6.97 15.45 -1.83
C VAL A 119 5.64 14.78 -1.49
N ALA A 120 4.51 15.46 -1.69
CA ALA A 120 3.17 14.91 -1.44
C ALA A 120 2.83 13.71 -2.35
N VAL A 121 3.28 13.75 -3.62
CA VAL A 121 3.12 12.62 -4.55
C VAL A 121 4.03 11.46 -4.18
N LEU A 122 5.29 11.72 -3.80
CA LEU A 122 6.21 10.67 -3.35
C LEU A 122 5.76 10.03 -2.03
N SER A 123 5.10 10.78 -1.14
CA SER A 123 4.53 10.19 0.08
C SER A 123 3.40 9.20 -0.22
N LEU A 124 2.68 9.32 -1.34
CA LEU A 124 1.72 8.29 -1.78
C LEU A 124 2.40 6.96 -2.08
N VAL A 125 3.58 6.98 -2.70
CA VAL A 125 4.38 5.78 -2.95
C VAL A 125 4.75 5.12 -1.63
N TYR A 126 5.21 5.91 -0.65
CA TYR A 126 5.51 5.41 0.69
C TYR A 126 4.28 4.78 1.36
N LEU A 127 3.12 5.45 1.34
CA LEU A 127 1.87 4.93 1.91
C LEU A 127 1.43 3.63 1.24
N LEU A 128 1.59 3.51 -0.07
CA LEU A 128 1.29 2.28 -0.80
C LEU A 128 2.14 1.10 -0.29
N PHE A 129 3.44 1.32 -0.09
CA PHE A 129 4.32 0.28 0.47
C PHE A 129 4.07 0.00 1.95
N VAL A 130 3.69 1.01 2.73
CA VAL A 130 3.26 0.84 4.12
C VAL A 130 2.06 -0.10 4.18
N GLN A 131 1.04 0.13 3.35
CA GLN A 131 -0.16 -0.71 3.31
C GLN A 131 0.14 -2.13 2.84
N LEU A 132 0.98 -2.30 1.81
CA LEU A 132 1.42 -3.63 1.41
C LEU A 132 2.18 -4.37 2.51
N THR A 133 3.07 -3.67 3.22
CA THR A 133 3.86 -4.27 4.30
C THR A 133 2.95 -4.69 5.44
N HIS A 134 2.00 -3.83 5.79
CA HIS A 134 0.99 -4.10 6.82
C HIS A 134 0.14 -5.32 6.47
N GLN A 135 -0.44 -5.39 5.27
CA GLN A 135 -1.26 -6.54 4.87
C GLN A 135 -0.47 -7.86 4.82
N ARG A 136 0.78 -7.83 4.35
CA ARG A 136 1.62 -9.04 4.27
C ARG A 136 2.03 -9.57 5.64
N LEU A 137 2.31 -8.65 6.57
CA LEU A 137 2.77 -8.98 7.93
C LEU A 137 1.66 -8.78 8.96
N GLN A 138 0.40 -8.70 8.52
CA GLN A 138 -0.75 -8.44 9.37
C GLN A 138 -0.83 -9.42 10.54
N PRO A 139 -0.52 -10.74 10.38
CA PRO A 139 -0.52 -11.66 11.50
C PRO A 139 0.45 -11.22 12.62
N TRP A 140 1.61 -10.68 12.27
CA TRP A 140 2.61 -10.27 13.25
C TRP A 140 2.53 -8.79 13.65
N CYS A 141 1.46 -8.08 13.25
CA CYS A 141 1.29 -6.68 13.60
C CYS A 141 0.81 -6.53 15.06
N PRO A 142 1.56 -5.81 15.93
CA PRO A 142 1.21 -5.67 17.35
C PRO A 142 -0.02 -4.78 17.60
N HIS A 143 -0.51 -4.09 16.58
CA HIS A 143 -1.63 -3.15 16.69
C HIS A 143 -2.93 -3.73 16.11
N CYS A 144 -2.84 -4.82 15.34
CA CYS A 144 -3.99 -5.52 14.82
C CYS A 144 -4.54 -6.49 15.87
N ARG A 145 -5.82 -6.37 16.21
CA ARG A 145 -6.50 -7.21 17.21
C ARG A 145 -6.64 -8.70 16.81
N HIS A 146 -6.35 -9.05 15.55
CA HIS A 146 -6.57 -10.38 14.96
C HIS A 146 -5.36 -10.85 14.14
N GLY A 147 -4.15 -10.68 14.68
CA GLY A 147 -2.89 -11.07 14.04
C GLY A 147 -2.68 -12.58 13.90
N GLY A 148 -3.63 -13.32 13.33
CA GLY A 148 -3.72 -14.76 13.51
C GLY A 148 -4.58 -15.04 14.73
N VAL A 149 -5.57 -15.88 14.53
CA VAL A 149 -6.54 -16.28 15.55
C VAL A 149 -5.77 -16.75 16.78
N ALA A 150 -6.07 -16.18 17.96
CA ALA A 150 -6.04 -17.02 19.14
C ALA A 150 -7.17 -18.02 18.91
N GLU A 151 -6.88 -19.08 18.17
CA GLU A 151 -7.71 -20.26 18.20
C GLU A 151 -7.78 -20.59 19.69
N VAL A 152 -8.98 -20.48 20.26
CA VAL A 152 -9.28 -21.19 21.50
C VAL A 152 -8.81 -22.60 21.20
N THR A 153 -7.71 -23.02 21.81
CA THR A 153 -7.19 -24.37 21.64
C THR A 153 -8.39 -25.26 21.89
N PRO A 154 -8.87 -26.05 20.90
CA PRO A 154 -10.01 -26.92 21.15
C PRO A 154 -9.60 -27.76 22.34
N THR A 155 -10.29 -27.60 23.47
CA THR A 155 -10.02 -28.40 24.65
C THR A 155 -10.12 -29.84 24.18
N ALA A 156 -9.02 -30.60 24.28
CA ALA A 156 -9.02 -31.99 23.89
C ALA A 156 -10.22 -32.64 24.59
N PRO A 157 -11.11 -33.33 23.86
CA PRO A 157 -12.24 -33.99 24.50
C PRO A 157 -11.66 -34.93 25.56
N THR A 158 -12.12 -34.79 26.80
CA THR A 158 -11.75 -35.70 27.89
C THR A 158 -12.05 -37.12 27.43
N PRO A 159 -11.06 -38.04 27.48
CA PRO A 159 -11.30 -39.43 27.12
C PRO A 159 -12.40 -39.98 28.03
N ILE A 160 -13.47 -40.50 27.43
CA ILE A 160 -14.52 -41.19 28.17
C ILE A 160 -13.91 -42.52 28.61
N LEU A 161 -13.57 -42.65 29.89
CA LEU A 161 -13.25 -43.94 30.48
C LEU A 161 -14.54 -44.76 30.49
N THR A 162 -14.73 -45.60 29.48
CA THR A 162 -15.72 -46.66 29.51
C THR A 162 -15.25 -47.69 30.53
N ASN A 163 -15.86 -47.67 31.73
CA ASN A 163 -15.67 -48.73 32.70
C ASN A 163 -16.16 -50.05 32.10
N ALA A 164 -15.32 -51.09 32.23
CA ALA A 164 -15.53 -52.45 31.76
C ALA A 164 -16.72 -53.15 32.43
#